data_AF-A0A829GLA7-F1
#
_entry.id   AF-A0A829GLA7-F1
#
_cell.length_a   1.000
_cell.length_b   1.000
_cell.length_c   1.000
_cell.angle_alpha   90.00
_cell.angle_beta   90.00
_cell.angle_gamma   90.00
#
_symmetry.space_group_name_H-M   'P 1'
#
loop_
_entity.id
_entity.type
_entity.pdbx_description
1 polymer ?
#
loop_
_entity_poly.entity_id
_entity_poly.type
_entity_poly.pdbx_seq_one_letter_code
_entity_poly.pdbx_strand_id
1 'polypeptide(L)'
;MKIKVWTDNNNRLLNWAYMNDSRPVGSTDDGQQIIEIDSTDGLYENHASIIDGQVVPDADYDPDADRPTPEASPEQQMIAALALDVAQMKAVKSSD
;
A
#
# COMPACT_ATOMS: atom_id res chain seq x y z
N MET A 1 -1.21 -11.38 15.14
CA MET A 1 -2.54 -11.74 14.61
C MET A 1 -2.40 -12.87 13.61
N LYS A 2 -3.43 -13.71 13.43
CA LYS A 2 -3.38 -14.80 12.46
C LYS A 2 -4.10 -14.49 11.16
N ILE A 3 -3.48 -14.89 10.06
CA ILE A 3 -4.09 -14.83 8.73
C ILE A 3 -3.97 -16.18 8.03
N LYS A 4 -4.93 -16.45 7.15
CA LYS A 4 -4.82 -17.52 6.16
C LYS A 4 -4.30 -16.92 4.87
N VAL A 5 -3.31 -17.55 4.25
CA VAL A 5 -2.70 -17.12 3.00
C VAL A 5 -2.89 -18.19 1.92
N TRP A 6 -3.13 -17.73 0.70
CA TRP A 6 -3.13 -18.53 -0.51
C TRP A 6 -1.87 -18.18 -1.29
N THR A 7 -1.09 -19.19 -1.67
CA THR A 7 0.13 -18.98 -2.45
C THR A 7 0.14 -19.81 -3.72
N ASP A 8 0.90 -19.37 -4.71
CA ASP A 8 1.27 -20.21 -5.86
C ASP A 8 2.40 -21.19 -5.51
N ASN A 9 2.88 -21.93 -6.50
CA ASN A 9 3.97 -22.91 -6.34
C ASN A 9 5.34 -22.29 -6.05
N ASN A 10 5.50 -20.97 -6.17
CA ASN A 10 6.71 -20.21 -5.85
C ASN A 10 6.55 -19.42 -4.54
N ASN A 11 5.55 -19.77 -3.73
CA ASN A 11 5.17 -19.07 -2.51
C ASN A 11 4.71 -17.62 -2.72
N ARG A 12 4.33 -17.22 -3.95
CA ARG A 12 3.79 -15.89 -4.23
C ARG A 12 2.43 -15.75 -3.55
N LEU A 13 2.23 -14.69 -2.76
CA LEU A 13 0.95 -14.39 -2.12
C LEU A 13 -0.09 -14.06 -3.19
N LEU A 14 -1.17 -14.85 -3.25
CA LEU A 14 -2.29 -14.65 -4.18
C LEU A 14 -3.50 -14.02 -3.51
N ASN A 15 -3.72 -14.33 -2.23
CA ASN A 15 -4.83 -13.82 -1.43
C ASN A 15 -4.51 -14.03 0.06
N TRP A 16 -5.19 -13.28 0.93
CA TRP A 16 -5.15 -13.49 2.37
C TRP A 16 -6.47 -13.10 3.04
N ALA A 17 -6.73 -13.69 4.21
CA ALA A 17 -7.89 -13.36 5.01
C ALA A 17 -7.55 -13.44 6.50
N TYR A 18 -8.18 -12.56 7.29
CA TYR A 18 -8.12 -12.65 8.73
C TYR A 18 -8.60 -14.01 9.22
N MET A 19 -7.87 -14.57 10.18
CA MET A 19 -8.22 -15.84 10.78
C MET A 19 -8.41 -15.68 12.28
N ASN A 20 -9.28 -16.53 12.84
CA ASN A 20 -9.46 -16.60 14.28
C ASN A 20 -8.14 -17.03 14.95
N ASP A 21 -7.68 -16.25 15.95
CA ASP A 21 -6.42 -16.47 16.67
C ASP A 21 -6.33 -17.83 17.38
N SER A 22 -7.44 -18.53 17.61
CA SER A 22 -7.44 -19.90 18.16
C SER A 22 -6.98 -20.97 17.17
N ARG A 23 -6.91 -20.69 15.87
CA ARG A 23 -6.44 -21.65 14.87
C ARG A 23 -4.92 -21.88 15.00
N PRO A 24 -4.44 -23.12 14.87
CA PRO A 24 -2.99 -23.38 14.87
C PRO A 24 -2.32 -22.79 13.63
N VAL A 25 -1.09 -22.33 13.78
CA VAL A 25 -0.21 -21.96 12.66
C VAL A 25 0.21 -23.23 11.92
N GLY A 26 0.28 -23.17 10.60
CA GLY A 26 0.69 -24.29 9.75
C GLY A 26 -0.19 -24.47 8.52
N SER A 27 0.07 -25.56 7.78
CA SER A 27 -0.71 -25.92 6.59
C SER A 27 -2.14 -26.28 6.93
N THR A 28 -3.05 -26.01 6.00
CA THR A 28 -4.46 -26.40 6.07
C THR A 28 -4.78 -27.48 5.05
N ASP A 29 -5.86 -28.23 5.27
CA ASP A 29 -6.25 -29.38 4.44
C ASP A 29 -6.56 -29.03 2.98
N ASP A 30 -6.87 -27.76 2.71
CA ASP A 30 -7.14 -27.22 1.37
C ASP A 30 -5.88 -26.69 0.66
N GLY A 31 -4.69 -26.91 1.23
CA GLY A 31 -3.42 -26.54 0.61
C GLY A 31 -3.02 -25.06 0.82
N GLN A 32 -3.62 -24.39 1.79
CA GLN A 32 -3.22 -23.05 2.22
C GLN A 32 -2.35 -23.12 3.49
N GLN A 33 -1.97 -21.95 4.01
CA GLN A 33 -1.21 -21.83 5.24
C GLN A 33 -1.85 -20.80 6.17
N ILE A 34 -1.85 -21.09 7.47
CA ILE A 34 -2.12 -20.10 8.52
C ILE A 34 -0.78 -19.65 9.08
N ILE A 35 -0.53 -18.34 9.04
CA ILE A 35 0.67 -17.71 9.58
C ILE A 35 0.30 -16.67 10.64
N GLU A 36 1.28 -16.32 11.45
CA GLU A 36 1.16 -15.27 12.45
C GLU A 36 2.02 -14.07 12.02
N ILE A 37 1.40 -12.89 12.05
CA ILE A 37 2.00 -11.63 11.60
C ILE A 37 1.72 -10.53 12.61
N ASP A 38 2.56 -9.49 12.60
CA ASP A 38 2.41 -8.33 13.48
C ASP A 38 1.54 -7.22 12.84
N SER A 39 1.62 -7.07 11.51
CA SER A 39 0.86 -6.09 10.71
C SER A 39 0.47 -6.68 9.35
N THR A 40 -0.58 -6.12 8.72
CA THR A 40 -0.96 -6.43 7.33
C THR A 40 -0.13 -5.68 6.30
N ASP A 41 0.76 -4.79 6.75
CA ASP A 41 1.70 -4.10 5.86
C ASP A 41 2.57 -5.11 5.12
N GLY A 42 2.73 -4.93 3.82
CA GLY A 42 3.45 -5.88 2.97
C GLY A 42 2.62 -7.04 2.41
N LEU A 43 1.34 -7.19 2.82
CA LEU A 43 0.43 -8.19 2.25
C LEU A 43 -0.15 -7.73 0.90
N TYR A 44 0.74 -7.51 -0.05
CA TYR A 44 0.40 -7.10 -1.40
C TYR A 44 0.25 -8.34 -2.28
N GLU A 45 -0.98 -8.64 -2.70
CA GLU A 45 -1.25 -9.75 -3.62
C GLU A 45 -0.40 -9.60 -4.89
N ASN A 46 0.19 -10.70 -5.33
CA ASN A 46 1.17 -10.78 -6.41
C ASN A 46 2.48 -9.96 -6.22
N HIS A 47 2.64 -9.24 -5.11
CA HIS A 47 3.81 -8.39 -4.82
C HIS A 47 4.50 -8.73 -3.49
N ALA A 48 4.17 -9.89 -2.92
CA ALA A 48 4.87 -10.44 -1.77
C ALA A 48 4.94 -11.97 -1.86
N SER A 49 5.95 -12.56 -1.25
CA SER A 49 6.09 -14.00 -1.07
C SER A 49 5.98 -14.38 0.40
N ILE A 50 5.50 -15.60 0.67
CA ILE A 50 5.48 -16.18 2.02
C ILE A 50 6.67 -17.13 2.17
N ILE A 51 7.67 -16.76 2.95
CA ILE A 51 8.91 -17.53 3.12
C ILE A 51 9.06 -17.85 4.60
N ASP A 52 9.13 -19.13 4.95
CA ASP A 52 9.26 -19.60 6.33
C ASP A 52 8.22 -19.00 7.29
N GLY A 53 7.00 -18.80 6.80
CA GLY A 53 5.89 -18.19 7.55
C GLY A 53 5.95 -16.68 7.69
N GLN A 54 6.90 -16.01 7.02
CA GLN A 54 7.05 -14.55 6.99
C GLN A 54 6.59 -13.97 5.66
N VAL A 55 6.05 -12.75 5.72
CA VAL A 55 5.70 -11.97 4.53
C VAL A 55 6.94 -11.24 4.05
N VAL A 56 7.33 -11.46 2.80
CA VAL A 56 8.48 -10.82 2.14
C VAL A 56 7.97 -10.07 0.91
N PRO A 57 7.75 -8.75 1.01
CA PRO A 57 7.37 -7.92 -0.13
C PRO A 57 8.48 -7.85 -1.19
N ASP A 58 8.10 -7.65 -2.45
CA ASP A 58 9.06 -7.35 -3.51
C ASP A 58 9.78 -6.02 -3.20
N ALA A 59 11.11 -6.01 -3.31
CA ALA A 59 11.92 -4.85 -2.91
C ALA A 59 11.61 -3.57 -3.69
N ASP A 60 11.17 -3.70 -4.95
CA ASP A 60 10.90 -2.59 -5.86
C ASP A 60 9.39 -2.30 -6.02
N TYR A 61 8.53 -2.95 -5.24
CA TYR A 61 7.11 -2.68 -5.28
C TYR A 61 6.76 -1.45 -4.44
N ASP A 62 6.20 -0.44 -5.09
CA ASP A 62 5.63 0.73 -4.45
C ASP A 62 4.09 0.65 -4.52
N PRO A 63 3.39 0.37 -3.41
CA PRO A 63 1.93 0.28 -3.38
C PRO A 63 1.24 1.62 -3.68
N ASP A 64 1.97 2.73 -3.59
CA ASP A 64 1.47 4.07 -3.85
C ASP A 64 1.77 4.56 -5.27
N ALA A 65 2.62 3.87 -6.05
CA ALA A 65 2.99 4.28 -7.41
C ALA A 65 1.79 4.36 -8.37
N ASP A 66 0.83 3.45 -8.23
CA ASP A 66 -0.39 3.41 -9.06
C ASP A 66 -1.56 4.17 -8.42
N ARG A 67 -1.37 4.83 -7.26
CA ARG A 67 -2.45 5.61 -6.65
C ARG A 67 -2.60 6.92 -7.41
N PRO A 68 -3.81 7.22 -7.92
CA PRO A 68 -4.02 8.50 -8.58
C PRO A 68 -3.71 9.60 -7.56
N THR A 69 -2.87 10.56 -7.97
CA THR A 69 -2.69 11.78 -7.18
C THR A 69 -4.06 12.42 -7.01
N PRO A 70 -4.53 12.67 -5.77
CA PRO A 70 -5.80 13.34 -5.57
C PRO A 70 -5.82 14.66 -6.33
N GLU A 71 -6.89 14.95 -7.05
CA GLU A 71 -7.07 16.28 -7.63
C GLU A 71 -7.06 17.32 -6.51
N ALA A 72 -6.48 18.49 -6.80
CA ALA A 72 -6.48 19.60 -5.85
C ALA A 72 -7.93 19.97 -5.49
N SER A 73 -8.21 20.12 -4.20
CA SER A 73 -9.52 20.57 -3.74
C SER A 73 -9.85 21.97 -4.30
N PRO A 74 -11.14 22.36 -4.38
CA PRO A 74 -11.52 23.71 -4.82
C PRO A 74 -10.81 24.82 -4.03
N GLU A 75 -10.60 24.64 -2.73
CA GLU A 75 -9.88 25.58 -1.88
C GLU A 75 -8.40 25.66 -2.24
N GLN A 76 -7.76 24.52 -2.51
CA GLN A 76 -6.36 24.46 -2.95
C GLN A 76 -6.17 25.13 -4.32
N GLN A 77 -7.12 24.93 -5.23
CA GLN A 77 -7.13 25.60 -6.54
C GLN A 77 -7.26 27.13 -6.38
N MET A 78 -8.14 27.58 -5.48
CA MET A 78 -8.31 29.01 -5.20
C MET A 78 -7.05 29.63 -4.59
N ILE A 79 -6.40 28.95 -3.64
CA ILE A 79 -5.15 29.41 -3.03
C ILE A 79 -4.04 29.50 -4.09
N ALA A 80 -3.94 28.52 -4.98
CA ALA A 80 -2.96 28.54 -6.08
C ALA A 80 -3.19 29.72 -7.04
N ALA A 81 -4.44 30.00 -7.40
CA ALA A 81 -4.79 31.14 -8.23
C ALA A 81 -4.41 32.49 -7.55
N LEU A 82 -4.76 32.65 -6.28
CA LEU A 82 -4.41 33.86 -5.52
C LEU A 82 -2.89 34.03 -5.37
N ALA A 83 -2.16 32.94 -5.15
CA ALA A 83 -0.70 32.98 -5.07
C ALA A 83 -0.06 33.42 -6.40
N LEU A 84 -0.60 32.95 -7.52
CA LEU A 84 -0.15 33.35 -8.86
C LEU A 84 -0.40 34.85 -9.10
N ASP A 85 -1.58 35.36 -8.76
CA ASP A 85 -1.91 36.78 -8.89
C ASP A 85 -0.97 37.66 -8.06
N VAL A 86 -0.72 37.27 -6.80
CA VAL A 86 0.20 38.00 -5.91
C VAL A 86 1.63 38.00 -6.46
N ALA A 87 2.10 36.87 -7.01
CA ALA A 87 3.44 36.78 -7.60
C ALA A 87 3.58 37.72 -8.80
N GLN A 88 2.57 37.77 -9.68
CA GLN A 88 2.55 38.68 -10.82
C GLN A 88 2.54 40.15 -10.39
N MET A 89 1.70 40.51 -9.40
CA MET A 89 1.67 41.88 -8.86
C MET A 89 3.01 42.30 -8.27
N LYS A 90 3.71 41.40 -7.58
CA LYS A 90 5.05 41.66 -7.03
C LYS A 90 6.10 41.84 -8.13
N ALA A 91 6.06 41.02 -9.18
CA ALA A 91 6.98 41.12 -10.31
C ALA A 91 6.82 42.45 -11.06
N VAL A 92 5.57 42.89 -11.30
CA VAL A 92 5.28 44.19 -11.92
C VAL A 92 5.82 45.33 -11.06
N LYS A 93 5.59 45.30 -9.74
CA LYS A 93 6.10 46.32 -8.80
C LYS A 93 7.62 46.35 -8.66
N SER A 94 8.32 45.27 -9.00
CA SER A 94 9.78 45.17 -8.88
C SER A 94 10.52 45.56 -10.17
N SER A 95 9.78 45.96 -11.21
CA SER A 95 10.32 46.30 -12.53
C SER A 95 10.41 47.81 -12.80
N ASP A 96 10.14 48.64 -11.77
CA ASP A 96 10.35 50.09 -11.73
C ASP A 96 11.67 50.43 -10.99
#